data_AF-A0A2V5T1T2-F1
#
_entry.id   AF-A0A2V5T1T2-F1
#
_cell.length_a   1.000
_cell.length_b   1.000
_cell.length_c   1.000
_cell.angle_alpha   90.00
_cell.angle_beta   90.00
_cell.angle_gamma   90.00
#
_symmetry.space_group_name_H-M   'P 1'
#
loop_
_entity.id
_entity.type
_entity.pdbx_description
1 polymer ?
#
loop_
_entity_poly.entity_id
_entity_poly.type
_entity_poly.pdbx_seq_one_letter_code
_entity_poly.pdbx_strand_id
1 'polypeptide(L)'
;IRGKWSRPVFFAAAYFVVSLFPVLGFFTVYFFRYSFVSDHFQYLASMGPLALAGAGITAVADSLKWKPFLRAAICGILLLFGFLTWRQSGIYHDLVNLYTATLAKNPGCWMAHYNLGIVLRDQGETDEAIAHYRQA
;
A
#
# COMPACT_ATOMS: atom_id res chain seq x y z
N ILE A 1 -27.02 24.72 -9.42
CA ILE A 1 -26.12 23.93 -8.54
C ILE A 1 -25.64 22.61 -9.20
N ARG A 2 -26.40 21.98 -10.11
CA ARG A 2 -26.07 20.70 -10.80
C ARG A 2 -24.84 20.63 -11.72
N GLY A 3 -24.06 21.71 -11.92
CA GLY A 3 -22.99 21.76 -12.94
C GLY A 3 -21.55 21.94 -12.44
N LYS A 4 -21.31 22.28 -11.16
CA LYS A 4 -19.95 22.58 -10.67
C LYS A 4 -19.11 21.33 -10.36
N TRP A 5 -19.76 20.25 -9.92
CA TRP A 5 -19.06 19.03 -9.48
C TRP A 5 -18.95 17.95 -10.56
N SER A 6 -19.69 18.04 -11.67
CA SER A 6 -19.65 17.02 -12.72
C SER A 6 -18.29 16.89 -13.39
N ARG A 7 -17.63 18.02 -13.68
CA ARG A 7 -16.31 18.05 -14.34
C ARG A 7 -15.19 17.46 -13.48
N PRO A 8 -15.00 17.86 -12.20
CA PRO A 8 -13.96 17.27 -11.35
C PRO A 8 -14.23 15.78 -11.03
N VAL A 9 -15.49 15.39 -10.83
CA VAL A 9 -15.86 13.98 -10.63
C VAL A 9 -15.52 13.15 -11.86
N PHE A 10 -15.89 13.64 -13.05
CA PHE A 10 -15.56 12.97 -14.31
C PHE A 10 -14.05 12.85 -14.50
N PHE A 11 -13.29 13.91 -14.26
CA PHE A 11 -11.84 13.88 -14.40
C PHE A 11 -11.19 12.88 -13.43
N ALA A 12 -11.58 12.88 -12.16
CA ALA A 12 -11.08 11.94 -11.16
C ALA A 12 -11.37 10.48 -11.55
N ALA A 13 -12.59 10.20 -12.02
CA ALA A 13 -12.99 8.87 -12.48
C ALA A 13 -12.24 8.46 -13.75
N ALA A 14 -12.13 9.35 -14.74
CA ALA A 14 -11.41 9.09 -15.98
C ALA A 14 -9.93 8.84 -15.72
N TYR A 15 -9.29 9.65 -14.87
CA TYR A 15 -7.91 9.45 -14.45
C TYR A 15 -7.72 8.09 -13.79
N PHE A 16 -8.60 7.72 -12.86
CA PHE A 16 -8.55 6.43 -12.18
C PHE A 16 -8.64 5.26 -13.17
N VAL A 17 -9.59 5.30 -14.10
CA VAL A 17 -9.77 4.22 -15.09
C VAL A 17 -8.60 4.13 -16.05
N VAL A 18 -8.14 5.26 -16.60
CA VAL A 18 -7.04 5.29 -17.58
C VAL A 18 -5.72 4.82 -16.98
N SER A 19 -5.41 5.26 -15.75
CA SER A 19 -4.17 4.88 -15.08
C SER A 19 -4.14 3.41 -14.65
N LEU A 20 -5.29 2.82 -14.32
CA LEU A 20 -5.39 1.41 -13.93
C LEU A 20 -5.51 0.47 -15.14
N PHE A 21 -5.92 0.98 -16.30
CA PHE A 21 -6.17 0.20 -17.52
C PHE A 21 -5.08 -0.82 -17.88
N PRO A 22 -3.77 -0.49 -17.86
CA PRO A 22 -2.72 -1.46 -18.20
C PRO A 22 -2.61 -2.64 -17.23
N VAL A 23 -3.09 -2.46 -16.00
CA VAL A 23 -2.94 -3.38 -14.87
C VAL A 23 -4.24 -4.16 -14.60
N LEU A 24 -5.35 -3.83 -15.28
CA LEU A 24 -6.65 -4.49 -15.14
C LEU A 24 -6.69 -5.95 -15.65
N GLY A 25 -5.59 -6.48 -16.20
CA GLY A 25 -5.52 -7.87 -16.68
C GLY A 25 -5.89 -8.06 -18.16
N PHE A 26 -6.14 -6.97 -18.90
CA PHE A 26 -6.29 -7.03 -20.37
C PHE A 26 -4.98 -7.38 -21.08
N PHE A 27 -3.84 -7.12 -20.43
CA PHE A 27 -2.51 -7.45 -20.91
C PHE A 27 -1.83 -8.40 -19.92
N THR A 28 -1.06 -9.35 -20.44
CA THR A 28 -0.23 -10.22 -19.60
C THR A 28 1.04 -9.46 -19.21
N VAL A 29 1.06 -8.91 -18.00
CA VAL A 29 2.23 -8.28 -17.37
C VAL A 29 2.92 -9.26 -16.42
N TYR A 30 4.25 -9.15 -16.30
CA TYR A 30 5.10 -10.09 -15.55
C TYR A 30 4.64 -10.41 -14.12
N PHE A 31 4.12 -9.42 -13.38
CA PHE A 31 3.71 -9.61 -11.99
C PHE A 31 2.52 -10.59 -11.83
N PHE A 32 1.71 -10.80 -12.88
CA PHE A 32 0.63 -11.80 -12.86
C PHE A 32 1.12 -13.23 -12.68
N ARG A 33 2.42 -13.48 -12.90
CA ARG A 33 3.04 -14.77 -12.58
C ARG A 33 3.03 -15.07 -11.07
N TYR A 34 3.02 -14.04 -10.23
CA TYR A 34 3.15 -14.17 -8.77
C TYR A 34 1.86 -13.80 -8.04
N SER A 35 1.15 -12.77 -8.48
CA SER A 35 -0.13 -12.37 -7.88
C SER A 35 -1.03 -11.70 -8.90
N PHE A 36 -2.31 -12.08 -8.89
CA PHE A 36 -3.36 -11.42 -9.68
C PHE A 36 -3.84 -10.09 -9.07
N VAL A 37 -3.51 -9.85 -7.79
CA VAL A 37 -3.87 -8.63 -7.07
C VAL A 37 -2.60 -7.89 -6.68
N SER A 38 -2.51 -6.63 -7.06
CA SER A 38 -1.34 -5.80 -6.79
C SER A 38 -1.75 -4.36 -6.49
N ASP A 39 -2.06 -4.11 -5.21
CA ASP A 39 -2.63 -2.85 -4.73
C ASP A 39 -1.70 -1.65 -4.95
N HIS A 40 -0.39 -1.85 -5.05
CA HIS A 40 0.55 -0.74 -5.24
C HIS A 40 0.35 0.00 -6.56
N PHE A 41 -0.17 -0.66 -7.60
CA PHE A 41 -0.48 0.01 -8.87
C PHE A 41 -1.70 0.93 -8.75
N GLN A 42 -2.60 0.65 -7.80
CA GLN A 42 -3.74 1.49 -7.51
C GLN A 42 -3.33 2.83 -6.85
N TYR A 43 -2.12 2.93 -6.28
CA TYR A 43 -1.68 4.15 -5.59
C TYR A 43 -1.64 5.34 -6.54
N LEU A 44 -1.04 5.15 -7.72
CA LEU A 44 -1.03 6.19 -8.75
C LEU A 44 -2.45 6.53 -9.20
N ALA A 45 -3.27 5.50 -9.47
CA ALA A 45 -4.66 5.70 -9.92
C ALA A 45 -5.53 6.44 -8.90
N SER A 46 -5.33 6.18 -7.61
CA SER A 46 -6.12 6.75 -6.52
C SER A 46 -5.90 8.24 -6.29
N MET A 47 -4.88 8.87 -6.89
CA MET A 47 -4.62 10.31 -6.76
C MET A 47 -5.84 11.16 -7.17
N GLY A 48 -6.54 10.79 -8.24
CA GLY A 48 -7.74 11.48 -8.71
C GLY A 48 -8.89 11.45 -7.69
N PRO A 49 -9.36 10.25 -7.28
CA PRO A 49 -10.36 10.10 -6.23
C PRO A 49 -9.96 10.75 -4.89
N LEU A 50 -8.69 10.67 -4.49
CA LEU A 50 -8.20 11.28 -3.25
C LEU A 50 -8.24 12.82 -3.31
N ALA A 51 -7.83 13.41 -4.44
CA ALA A 51 -7.93 14.86 -4.64
C ALA A 51 -9.39 15.32 -4.60
N LEU A 52 -10.30 14.56 -5.22
CA LEU A 52 -11.74 14.84 -5.17
C LEU A 52 -12.30 14.71 -3.76
N ALA A 53 -11.90 13.68 -3.00
CA ALA A 53 -12.27 13.51 -1.61
C ALA A 53 -11.77 14.68 -0.76
N GLY A 54 -10.52 15.12 -0.96
CA GLY A 54 -9.95 16.31 -0.29
C GLY A 54 -10.77 17.57 -0.57
N ALA A 55 -11.11 17.83 -1.83
CA ALA A 55 -11.96 18.96 -2.21
C ALA A 55 -13.39 18.87 -1.62
N GLY A 56 -13.94 17.66 -1.52
CA GLY A 56 -15.22 17.42 -0.85
C GLY A 56 -15.15 17.70 0.65
N ILE A 57 -14.10 17.23 1.31
CA ILE A 57 -13.86 17.46 2.74
C ILE A 57 -13.76 18.94 3.05
N THR A 58 -13.00 19.72 2.26
CA THR A 58 -12.87 21.17 2.47
C THR A 58 -14.17 21.91 2.23
N ALA A 59 -14.92 21.59 1.16
CA ALA A 59 -16.21 22.20 0.89
C ALA A 59 -17.25 21.92 2.00
N VAL A 60 -17.24 20.70 2.55
CA VAL A 60 -18.07 20.34 3.71
C VAL A 60 -17.57 21.04 4.97
N ALA A 61 -16.26 21.19 5.15
CA ALA A 61 -15.68 21.86 6.31
C ALA A 61 -16.06 23.32 6.42
N ASP A 62 -16.10 24.03 5.30
CA ASP A 62 -16.52 25.42 5.23
C ASP A 62 -18.02 25.57 5.52
N SER A 63 -18.81 24.57 5.14
CA SER A 63 -20.27 24.57 5.35
C SER A 63 -20.66 24.15 6.76
N LEU A 64 -19.93 23.20 7.34
CA LEU A 64 -20.17 22.61 8.64
C LEU A 64 -19.14 23.19 9.61
N LYS A 65 -19.35 24.37 10.20
CA LYS A 65 -18.40 25.04 11.12
C LYS A 65 -17.68 24.03 12.05
N TRP A 66 -16.48 23.57 11.68
CA TRP A 66 -15.84 22.40 12.30
C TRP A 66 -15.70 22.62 13.80
N LYS A 67 -16.48 21.87 14.59
CA LYS A 67 -16.40 21.95 16.05
C LYS A 67 -14.99 21.53 16.49
N PRO A 68 -14.41 22.17 17.51
CA PRO A 68 -13.04 21.89 17.95
C PRO A 68 -12.83 20.41 18.33
N PHE A 69 -13.85 19.74 18.85
CA PHE A 69 -13.81 18.31 19.14
C PHE A 69 -13.60 17.43 17.89
N LEU A 70 -14.23 17.75 16.75
CA LEU A 70 -14.04 17.00 15.50
C LEU A 70 -12.60 17.13 14.99
N ARG A 71 -12.01 18.32 15.10
CA ARG A 71 -10.59 18.56 14.75
C ARG A 71 -9.66 17.75 15.65
N ALA A 72 -9.90 17.78 16.96
CA ALA A 72 -9.12 17.00 17.92
C ALA A 72 -9.23 15.48 17.64
N ALA A 73 -10.43 14.98 17.33
CA ALA A 73 -10.64 13.59 16.97
C ALA A 73 -9.88 13.20 15.70
N ILE A 74 -9.94 14.00 14.63
CA ILE A 74 -9.21 13.76 13.38
C ILE A 74 -7.69 13.78 13.64
N CYS A 75 -7.18 14.77 14.37
CA CYS A 75 -5.75 14.83 14.73
C CYS A 75 -5.32 13.60 15.54
N GLY A 76 -6.13 13.16 16.51
CA GLY A 76 -5.86 11.97 17.29
C GLY A 76 -5.79 10.70 16.42
N ILE A 77 -6.73 10.55 15.48
CA ILE A 77 -6.74 9.43 14.52
C ILE A 77 -5.50 9.46 13.63
N LEU A 78 -5.10 10.63 13.12
CA LEU A 78 -3.90 10.78 12.28
C LEU A 78 -2.63 10.46 13.06
N LEU A 79 -2.51 10.90 14.31
CA LEU A 79 -1.38 10.57 15.18
C LEU A 79 -1.32 9.07 15.50
N LEU A 80 -2.47 8.45 15.76
CA LEU A 80 -2.55 7.00 15.96
C LEU A 80 -2.07 6.25 14.72
N PHE A 81 -2.58 6.58 13.54
CA PHE A 81 -2.14 5.94 12.29
C PHE A 81 -0.66 6.22 11.99
N GLY A 82 -0.18 7.43 12.24
CA GLY A 82 1.24 7.78 12.11
C GLY A 82 2.12 6.93 13.02
N PHE A 83 1.72 6.75 14.29
CA PHE A 83 2.43 5.91 15.24
C PHE A 83 2.42 4.43 14.84
N LEU A 84 1.27 3.90 14.42
CA LEU A 84 1.15 2.52 13.92
C LEU A 84 2.02 2.30 12.67
N THR A 85 2.05 3.28 11.77
CA THR A 85 2.89 3.24 10.57
C THR A 85 4.37 3.24 10.95
N TRP A 86 4.79 4.12 11.87
CA TRP A 86 6.17 4.15 12.37
C TRP A 86 6.60 2.83 12.99
N ARG A 87 5.75 2.22 13.83
CA ARG A 87 6.01 0.88 14.40
C ARG A 87 6.13 -0.19 13.31
N GLN A 88 5.24 -0.16 12.32
CA GLN A 88 5.27 -1.09 11.19
C GLN A 88 6.52 -0.90 10.33
N SER A 89 6.98 0.34 10.16
CA SER A 89 8.19 0.67 9.38
C SER A 89 9.46 0.02 9.91
N GLY A 90 9.52 -0.27 11.22
CA GLY A 90 10.65 -0.98 11.82
C GLY A 90 10.87 -2.38 11.24
N ILE A 91 9.81 -3.07 10.79
CA ILE A 91 9.92 -4.42 10.18
C ILE A 91 10.63 -4.35 8.82
N TYR A 92 10.50 -3.25 8.08
CA TYR A 92 11.12 -3.10 6.76
C TYR A 92 12.58 -2.65 6.84
N HIS A 93 13.10 -2.33 8.03
CA HIS A 93 14.48 -1.84 8.18
C HIS A 93 15.51 -2.95 8.00
N ASP A 94 15.14 -4.19 8.33
CA ASP A 94 16.02 -5.35 8.25
C ASP A 94 15.37 -6.44 7.40
N LEU A 95 16.13 -6.94 6.43
CA LEU A 95 15.67 -7.96 5.49
C LEU A 95 15.40 -9.30 6.18
N VAL A 96 16.18 -9.66 7.20
CA VAL A 96 15.95 -10.89 7.97
C VAL A 96 14.58 -10.80 8.67
N ASN A 97 14.34 -9.70 9.38
CA ASN A 97 13.05 -9.45 10.03
C ASN A 97 11.89 -9.38 9.02
N LEU A 98 12.10 -8.74 7.87
CA LEU A 98 11.09 -8.63 6.82
C LEU A 98 10.66 -10.01 6.29
N TYR A 99 11.62 -10.85 5.90
CA TYR A 99 11.30 -12.16 5.33
C TYR A 99 10.81 -13.13 6.40
N THR A 100 11.36 -13.08 7.62
CA THR A 100 10.86 -13.90 8.74
C THR A 100 9.42 -13.54 9.10
N ALA A 101 9.09 -12.23 9.17
CA ALA A 101 7.71 -11.79 9.39
C ALA A 101 6.77 -12.18 8.22
N THR A 102 7.30 -12.25 7.00
CA THR A 102 6.56 -12.72 5.82
C THR A 102 6.25 -14.22 5.93
N LEU A 103 7.26 -15.03 6.29
CA LEU A 103 7.13 -16.47 6.48
C LEU A 103 6.22 -16.82 7.66
N ALA A 104 6.21 -16.02 8.72
CA ALA A 104 5.27 -16.20 9.83
C ALA A 104 3.79 -16.08 9.41
N LYS A 105 3.50 -15.26 8.39
CA LYS A 105 2.13 -15.08 7.85
C LYS A 105 1.83 -15.98 6.66
N ASN A 106 2.85 -16.29 5.86
CA ASN A 106 2.75 -17.16 4.69
C ASN A 106 3.96 -18.12 4.67
N PRO A 107 3.88 -19.24 5.41
CA PRO A 107 4.98 -20.20 5.51
C PRO A 107 5.33 -20.89 4.18
N GLY A 108 4.43 -20.85 3.19
CA GLY A 108 4.68 -21.44 1.86
C GLY A 108 5.27 -20.47 0.85
N CYS A 109 5.69 -19.27 1.27
CA CYS A 109 6.22 -18.25 0.36
C CYS A 109 7.66 -18.61 -0.05
N TRP A 110 7.81 -19.38 -1.13
CA TRP A 110 9.11 -19.79 -1.66
C TRP A 110 10.06 -18.60 -1.90
N MET A 111 9.53 -17.46 -2.36
CA MET A 111 10.32 -16.26 -2.62
C MET A 111 10.88 -15.64 -1.33
N ALA A 112 10.14 -15.73 -0.22
CA ALA A 112 10.63 -15.29 1.08
C ALA A 112 11.71 -16.23 1.62
N HIS A 113 11.55 -17.56 1.46
CA HIS A 113 12.62 -18.52 1.76
C HIS A 113 13.89 -18.25 0.93
N TYR A 114 13.74 -18.07 -0.38
CA TYR A 114 14.86 -17.81 -1.28
C TYR A 114 15.62 -16.53 -0.92
N ASN A 115 14.89 -15.42 -0.71
CA ASN A 115 15.53 -14.15 -0.38
C ASN A 115 16.12 -14.14 1.03
N LEU A 116 15.50 -14.80 2.01
CA LEU A 116 16.08 -14.97 3.35
C LEU A 116 17.37 -15.78 3.29
N GLY A 117 17.41 -16.84 2.48
CA GLY A 117 18.64 -17.60 2.24
C GLY A 117 19.77 -16.76 1.64
N ILE A 118 19.46 -15.81 0.74
CA ILE A 118 20.46 -14.87 0.19
C ILE A 118 21.03 -14.00 1.31
N VAL A 119 20.15 -13.41 2.13
CA VAL A 119 20.56 -12.51 3.21
C VAL A 119 21.42 -13.23 4.25
N LEU A 120 21.01 -14.44 4.67
CA LEU A 120 21.75 -15.27 5.63
C LEU A 120 23.12 -15.71 5.09
N ARG A 121 23.18 -16.09 3.80
CA ARG A 121 24.45 -16.40 3.13
C ARG A 121 25.38 -15.20 3.14
N ASP A 122 24.87 -14.01 2.85
CA ASP A 122 25.68 -12.79 2.82
C ASP A 122 26.16 -12.36 4.22
N GLN A 123 25.47 -12.81 5.28
CA GLN A 123 25.89 -12.67 6.68
C GLN A 123 26.86 -13.78 7.15
N GLY A 124 27.13 -14.79 6.31
CA GLY A 124 28.01 -15.92 6.63
C GLY A 124 27.30 -17.11 7.27
N GLU A 125 25.99 -17.02 7.52
CA GLU A 125 25.15 -18.07 8.12
C GLU A 125 24.73 -19.11 7.09
N THR A 126 25.72 -19.85 6.60
CA THR A 126 25.59 -20.74 5.45
C THR A 126 24.62 -21.91 5.70
N ASP A 127 24.62 -22.48 6.91
CA ASP A 127 23.77 -23.63 7.23
C ASP A 127 22.28 -23.24 7.26
N GLU A 128 21.95 -22.09 7.86
CA GLU A 128 20.58 -21.57 7.88
C GLU A 128 20.13 -21.18 6.46
N ALA A 129 21.01 -20.58 5.66
CA ALA A 129 20.74 -20.27 4.27
C ALA A 129 20.37 -21.52 3.46
N ILE A 130 21.10 -22.63 3.63
CA ILE A 130 20.80 -23.90 2.96
C ILE A 130 19.42 -24.44 3.37
N ALA A 131 19.06 -24.35 4.65
CA ALA A 131 17.74 -24.77 5.12
C ALA A 131 16.62 -23.99 4.43
N HIS A 132 16.79 -22.66 4.30
CA HIS A 132 15.84 -21.82 3.59
C HIS A 132 15.81 -22.11 2.08
N TYR A 133 16.96 -22.31 1.42
CA TYR A 133 16.97 -22.68 0.00
C TYR A 133 16.28 -24.01 -0.30
N ARG A 134 16.25 -24.96 0.66
CA ARG A 134 15.53 -26.23 0.49
C ARG A 134 14.01 -26.08 0.61
N GLN A 135 13.52 -24.99 1.21
CA GLN A 135 12.10 -24.70 1.37
C GLN A 135 11.55 -23.77 0.28
N ALA A 136 12.44 -23.13 -0.50
CA ALA A 136 12.10 -22.37 -1.70
C ALA A 136 11.85 -23.30 -2.89
#